data_AF-X0TE97-F1
#
_entry.id   AF-X0TE97-F1
#
_cell.length_a   1.000
_cell.length_b   1.000
_cell.length_c   1.000
_cell.angle_alpha   90.00
_cell.angle_beta   90.00
_cell.angle_gamma   90.00
#
_symmetry.space_group_name_H-M   'P 1'
#
loop_
_entity.id
_entity.type
_entity.pdbx_description
1 polymer ?
#
loop_
_entity_poly.entity_id
_entity_poly.type
_entity_poly.pdbx_seq_one_letter_code
_entity_poly.pdbx_strand_id
1 'polypeptide(L)'
;MPQEHRKYTRELLRKYDIELTTTEVDDNQPQPFDAETALELLRVSFNHPIRLIANALGVPPKAMIEMGKKHNVPVAALVGAKEHALRQVAAGVDILVVQGTEAGGHCGEVSTMVLVPEVIKAIKPIRDVPVLAAGGIMTGRQMAACMAMGAAGAWTGSVWLATVESETSEIFREKMIA
;
A
#
# COMPACT_ATOMS: atom_id res chain seq x y z
N MET A 1 -19.17 -17.03 -3.62
CA MET A 1 -19.33 -17.00 -2.15
C MET A 1 -20.32 -18.08 -1.72
N PRO A 2 -20.03 -18.93 -0.72
CA PRO A 2 -20.93 -20.01 -0.29
C PRO A 2 -22.29 -19.51 0.20
N GLN A 3 -23.32 -20.36 0.07
CA GLN A 3 -24.72 -20.00 0.35
C GLN A 3 -24.97 -19.66 1.83
N GLU A 4 -24.22 -20.29 2.73
CA GLU A 4 -24.28 -20.05 4.19
C GLU A 4 -23.86 -18.62 4.55
N HIS A 5 -22.79 -18.10 3.95
CA HIS A 5 -22.35 -16.72 4.18
C HIS A 5 -23.39 -15.71 3.66
N ARG A 6 -24.04 -15.98 2.52
CA ARG A 6 -25.12 -15.13 1.99
C ARG A 6 -26.30 -15.07 2.97
N LYS A 7 -26.65 -16.20 3.60
CA LYS A 7 -27.73 -16.27 4.60
C LYS A 7 -27.37 -15.48 5.86
N TYR A 8 -26.17 -15.71 6.41
CA TYR A 8 -25.69 -15.01 7.60
C TYR A 8 -25.71 -13.48 7.42
N THR A 9 -25.19 -12.96 6.30
CA THR A 9 -25.17 -11.51 6.03
C THR A 9 -26.58 -10.93 5.96
N ARG A 10 -27.53 -11.61 5.30
CA ARG A 10 -28.93 -11.16 5.22
C ARG A 10 -29.62 -11.14 6.58
N GLU A 11 -29.38 -12.15 7.40
CA GLU A 11 -29.92 -12.21 8.77
C GLU A 11 -29.33 -11.11 9.65
N LEU A 12 -28.03 -10.84 9.51
CA LEU A 12 -27.36 -9.76 10.23
C LEU A 12 -27.92 -8.38 9.85
N LEU A 13 -28.14 -8.12 8.57
CA LEU A 13 -28.71 -6.85 8.10
C LEU A 13 -30.16 -6.66 8.58
N ARG A 14 -30.98 -7.71 8.51
CA ARG A 14 -32.35 -7.71 9.06
C ARG A 14 -32.38 -7.46 10.55
N LYS A 15 -31.43 -8.01 11.31
CA LYS A 15 -31.34 -7.80 12.76
C LYS A 15 -31.19 -6.31 13.14
N TYR A 16 -30.64 -5.50 12.24
CA TYR A 16 -30.41 -4.07 12.45
C TYR A 16 -31.33 -3.19 11.59
N ASP A 17 -32.45 -3.73 11.08
CA ASP A 17 -33.43 -3.03 10.23
C ASP A 17 -32.80 -2.36 9.00
N ILE A 18 -31.73 -2.94 8.46
CA ILE A 18 -31.08 -2.46 7.22
C ILE A 18 -31.69 -3.18 6.03
N GLU A 19 -32.48 -2.47 5.23
CA GLU A 19 -33.01 -3.00 3.97
C GLU A 19 -31.91 -3.08 2.89
N LEU A 20 -31.80 -4.24 2.26
CA LEU A 20 -30.96 -4.41 1.07
C LEU A 20 -31.69 -3.82 -0.14
N THR A 21 -31.16 -2.74 -0.69
CA THR A 21 -31.72 -2.09 -1.89
C THR A 21 -31.43 -2.84 -3.19
N THR A 22 -30.53 -3.81 -3.18
CA THR A 22 -30.12 -4.59 -4.36
C THR A 22 -30.35 -6.09 -4.12
N THR A 23 -31.23 -6.70 -4.91
CA THR A 23 -31.52 -8.14 -4.89
C THR A 23 -30.56 -8.95 -5.76
N GLU A 24 -29.92 -8.31 -6.73
CA GLU A 24 -28.99 -8.93 -7.68
C GLU A 24 -27.67 -8.16 -7.68
N VAL A 25 -26.58 -8.90 -7.45
CA VAL A 25 -25.23 -8.45 -7.75
C VAL A 25 -24.91 -9.16 -9.06
N ASP A 26 -24.70 -8.42 -10.14
CA ASP A 26 -24.33 -9.01 -11.42
C ASP A 26 -23.02 -9.79 -11.24
N ASP A 27 -23.07 -11.12 -11.40
CA ASP A 27 -21.91 -12.01 -11.27
C ASP A 27 -20.84 -11.71 -12.36
N ASN A 28 -21.20 -10.91 -13.38
CA ASN A 28 -20.33 -10.40 -14.42
C ASN A 28 -19.71 -9.02 -14.12
N GLN A 29 -19.86 -8.48 -12.91
CA GLN A 29 -19.11 -7.29 -12.51
C GLN A 29 -17.60 -7.58 -12.65
N PRO A 30 -16.83 -6.67 -13.29
CA PRO A 30 -15.38 -6.78 -13.32
C PRO A 30 -14.91 -7.01 -11.89
N GLN A 31 -14.19 -8.11 -11.67
CA GLN A 31 -13.57 -8.32 -10.38
C GLN A 31 -12.72 -7.07 -10.11
N PRO A 32 -12.77 -6.47 -8.91
CA PRO A 32 -12.09 -5.19 -8.64
C PRO A 32 -10.57 -5.21 -8.85
N PHE A 33 -10.00 -6.36 -9.22
CA PHE A 33 -8.59 -6.63 -9.45
C PHE A 33 -8.36 -7.60 -10.62
N ASP A 34 -8.99 -7.39 -11.78
CA ASP A 34 -8.57 -8.10 -12.98
C ASP A 34 -7.26 -7.51 -13.54
N ALA A 35 -6.41 -8.38 -14.11
CA ALA A 35 -5.07 -7.99 -14.56
C ALA A 35 -5.09 -7.09 -15.80
N GLU A 36 -6.15 -7.14 -16.59
CA GLU A 36 -6.29 -6.36 -17.83
C GLU A 36 -6.59 -4.90 -17.49
N THR A 37 -7.60 -4.65 -16.66
CA THR A 37 -7.93 -3.35 -16.09
C THR A 37 -6.72 -2.74 -15.36
N ALA A 38 -5.97 -3.54 -14.59
CA ALA A 38 -4.76 -3.04 -13.94
C ALA A 38 -3.70 -2.54 -14.94
N LEU A 39 -3.54 -3.22 -16.09
CA LEU A 39 -2.64 -2.78 -17.15
C LEU A 39 -3.16 -1.55 -17.90
N GLU A 40 -4.48 -1.40 -18.05
CA GLU A 40 -5.08 -0.20 -18.63
C GLU A 40 -4.86 1.03 -17.73
N LEU A 41 -5.13 0.90 -16.43
CA LEU A 41 -4.85 1.96 -15.44
C LEU A 41 -3.37 2.33 -15.40
N LEU A 42 -2.49 1.34 -15.54
CA LEU A 42 -1.06 1.56 -15.67
C LEU A 42 -0.73 2.41 -16.90
N ARG A 43 -1.29 2.08 -18.08
CA ARG A 43 -1.12 2.88 -19.31
C ARG A 43 -1.62 4.31 -19.15
N VAL A 44 -2.80 4.49 -18.54
CA VAL A 44 -3.35 5.82 -18.24
C VAL A 44 -2.38 6.61 -17.37
N SER A 45 -1.83 6.01 -16.31
CA SER A 45 -0.87 6.67 -15.41
C SER A 45 0.35 7.23 -16.15
N PHE A 46 0.87 6.48 -17.14
CA PHE A 46 2.03 6.89 -17.95
C PHE A 46 1.71 7.90 -19.06
N ASN A 47 0.42 8.18 -19.35
CA ASN A 47 0.03 9.29 -20.21
C ASN A 47 0.17 10.65 -19.50
N HIS A 48 0.38 10.64 -18.19
CA HIS A 48 0.63 11.83 -17.38
C HIS A 48 2.11 11.91 -16.97
N PRO A 49 2.63 13.11 -16.64
CA PRO A 49 4.02 13.32 -16.24
C PRO A 49 4.28 12.89 -14.78
N ILE A 50 3.92 11.65 -14.44
CA ILE A 50 4.17 11.09 -13.11
C ILE A 50 5.68 10.99 -12.84
N ARG A 51 6.06 11.16 -11.57
CA ARG A 51 7.46 11.12 -11.12
C ARG A 51 7.81 9.89 -10.30
N LEU A 52 6.81 9.07 -9.99
CA LEU A 52 6.92 7.84 -9.24
C LEU A 52 5.68 6.99 -9.54
N ILE A 53 5.83 5.68 -9.57
CA ILE A 53 4.71 4.76 -9.52
C ILE A 53 4.96 3.69 -8.46
N ALA A 54 3.96 3.38 -7.64
CA ALA A 54 4.12 2.49 -6.49
C ALA A 54 3.24 1.24 -6.61
N ASN A 55 3.83 0.07 -6.40
CA ASN A 55 3.11 -1.20 -6.29
C ASN A 55 2.86 -1.55 -4.82
N ALA A 56 1.59 -1.80 -4.47
CA ALA A 56 1.21 -2.04 -3.07
C ALA A 56 1.39 -3.50 -2.63
N LEU A 57 0.94 -4.47 -3.44
CA LEU A 57 0.91 -5.88 -3.06
C LEU A 57 1.68 -6.75 -4.06
N GLY A 58 2.43 -7.71 -3.54
CA GLY A 58 3.22 -8.64 -4.35
C GLY A 58 4.38 -7.97 -5.11
N VAL A 59 5.02 -8.74 -5.97
CA VAL A 59 6.06 -8.22 -6.87
C VAL A 59 5.39 -7.46 -8.01
N PRO A 60 5.85 -6.23 -8.37
CA PRO A 60 5.30 -5.48 -9.48
C PRO A 60 5.23 -6.32 -10.76
N PRO A 61 4.15 -6.20 -11.55
CA PRO A 61 4.10 -6.82 -12.87
C PRO A 61 5.31 -6.41 -13.72
N LYS A 62 5.85 -7.32 -14.53
CA LYS A 62 6.99 -7.01 -15.42
C LYS A 62 6.74 -5.79 -16.30
N ALA A 63 5.51 -5.68 -16.82
CA ALA A 63 5.07 -4.54 -17.62
C ALA A 63 5.23 -3.20 -16.89
N MET A 64 4.96 -3.15 -15.57
CA MET A 64 5.14 -1.94 -14.76
C MET A 64 6.60 -1.52 -14.66
N ILE A 65 7.50 -2.48 -14.45
CA ILE A 65 8.95 -2.23 -14.38
C ILE A 65 9.49 -1.79 -15.75
N GLU A 66 9.06 -2.45 -16.83
CA GLU A 66 9.44 -2.11 -18.20
C GLU A 66 8.94 -0.72 -18.61
N MET A 67 7.69 -0.37 -18.27
CA MET A 67 7.12 0.95 -18.53
C MET A 67 7.80 2.03 -17.70
N GLY A 68 8.11 1.78 -16.42
CA GLY A 68 8.89 2.68 -15.58
C GLY A 68 10.23 3.02 -16.21
N LYS A 69 10.98 1.99 -16.63
CA LYS A 69 12.26 2.16 -17.35
C LYS A 69 12.09 2.95 -18.65
N LYS A 70 11.09 2.59 -19.47
CA LYS A 70 10.84 3.23 -20.77
C LYS A 70 10.56 4.74 -20.62
N HIS A 71 9.81 5.14 -19.59
CA HIS A 71 9.42 6.53 -19.37
C HIS A 71 10.31 7.26 -18.37
N ASN A 72 11.38 6.62 -17.88
CA ASN A 72 12.25 7.16 -16.85
C ASN A 72 11.48 7.57 -15.57
N VAL A 73 10.55 6.72 -15.15
CA VAL A 73 9.77 6.85 -13.92
C VAL A 73 10.19 5.75 -12.96
N PRO A 74 10.68 6.08 -11.75
CA PRO A 74 11.04 5.08 -10.76
C PRO A 74 9.83 4.26 -10.31
N VAL A 75 10.05 2.97 -10.08
CA VAL A 75 9.05 2.06 -9.50
C VAL A 75 9.35 1.84 -8.03
N ALA A 76 8.40 2.17 -7.16
CA ALA A 76 8.42 1.83 -5.75
C ALA A 76 7.63 0.54 -5.48
N ALA A 77 7.99 -0.20 -4.44
CA ALA A 77 7.19 -1.31 -3.94
C ALA A 77 7.14 -1.37 -2.42
N LEU A 78 5.96 -1.66 -1.89
CA LEU A 78 5.74 -1.82 -0.45
C LEU A 78 6.15 -3.23 0.01
N VAL A 79 6.77 -3.30 1.19
CA VAL A 79 7.25 -4.55 1.79
C VAL A 79 7.02 -4.57 3.29
N GLY A 80 6.38 -5.62 3.79
CA GLY A 80 6.17 -5.87 5.22
C GLY A 80 7.07 -6.95 5.84
N ALA A 81 8.02 -7.49 5.06
CA ALA A 81 8.96 -8.53 5.50
C ALA A 81 10.26 -8.48 4.69
N LYS A 82 11.35 -8.99 5.28
CA LYS A 82 12.67 -9.07 4.62
C LYS A 82 12.61 -9.84 3.30
N GLU A 83 11.90 -10.97 3.27
CA GLU A 83 11.79 -11.84 2.11
C GLU A 83 11.08 -11.14 0.95
N HIS A 84 10.14 -10.25 1.26
CA HIS A 84 9.49 -9.40 0.25
C HIS A 84 10.51 -8.43 -0.35
N ALA A 85 11.29 -7.73 0.48
CA ALA A 85 12.32 -6.80 0.02
C ALA A 85 13.33 -7.45 -0.93
N LEU A 86 13.82 -8.65 -0.60
CA LEU A 86 14.75 -9.39 -1.45
C LEU A 86 14.16 -9.68 -2.84
N ARG A 87 12.88 -10.10 -2.90
CA ARG A 87 12.18 -10.35 -4.17
C ARG A 87 11.99 -9.06 -4.98
N GLN A 88 11.66 -7.94 -4.33
CA GLN A 88 11.49 -6.66 -5.00
C GLN A 88 12.80 -6.14 -5.60
N VAL A 89 13.90 -6.24 -4.85
CA VAL A 89 15.21 -5.81 -5.35
C VAL A 89 15.64 -6.65 -6.55
N ALA A 90 15.41 -7.98 -6.49
CA ALA A 90 15.67 -8.89 -7.60
C ALA A 90 14.80 -8.61 -8.83
N ALA A 91 13.56 -8.16 -8.64
CA ALA A 91 12.68 -7.74 -9.74
C ALA A 91 13.11 -6.42 -10.40
N GLY A 92 13.98 -5.64 -9.74
CA GLY A 92 14.49 -4.37 -10.25
C GLY A 92 13.69 -3.14 -9.80
N VAL A 93 13.04 -3.21 -8.63
CA VAL A 93 12.37 -2.06 -7.99
C VAL A 93 13.37 -0.96 -7.64
N ASP A 94 13.03 0.30 -7.87
CA ASP A 94 13.93 1.44 -7.66
C ASP A 94 13.89 2.00 -6.24
N ILE A 95 12.75 1.88 -5.54
CA ILE A 95 12.55 2.37 -4.17
C ILE A 95 11.77 1.33 -3.35
N LEU A 96 12.21 1.04 -2.13
CA LEU A 96 11.44 0.21 -1.21
C LEU A 96 10.70 1.07 -0.20
N VAL A 97 9.41 0.78 0.00
CA VAL A 97 8.60 1.34 1.08
C VAL A 97 8.46 0.25 2.14
N VAL A 98 9.27 0.34 3.20
CA VAL A 98 9.34 -0.67 4.26
C VAL A 98 8.32 -0.35 5.32
N GLN A 99 7.25 -1.15 5.36
CA GLN A 99 6.05 -0.89 6.12
C GLN A 99 5.96 -1.81 7.33
N GLY A 100 6.14 -1.24 8.52
CA GLY A 100 5.94 -1.98 9.76
C GLY A 100 4.46 -2.19 10.11
N THR A 101 4.22 -3.04 11.10
CA THR A 101 2.88 -3.41 11.59
C THR A 101 2.07 -2.24 12.16
N GLU A 102 2.73 -1.12 12.50
CA GLU A 102 2.09 0.10 12.98
C GLU A 102 1.41 0.90 11.85
N ALA A 103 1.55 0.50 10.59
CA ALA A 103 0.88 1.15 9.47
C ALA A 103 -0.62 0.82 9.43
N GLY A 104 -1.42 1.77 8.96
CA GLY A 104 -2.81 1.50 8.61
C GLY A 104 -2.93 0.66 7.33
N GLY A 105 -4.03 -0.07 7.17
CA GLY A 105 -4.31 -0.90 6.00
C GLY A 105 -3.66 -2.28 6.07
N HIS A 106 -3.26 -2.81 4.91
CA HIS A 106 -2.57 -4.10 4.84
C HIS A 106 -1.09 -3.89 5.21
N CYS A 107 -0.61 -4.62 6.22
CA CYS A 107 0.76 -4.55 6.70
C CYS A 107 1.29 -5.95 7.10
N GLY A 108 2.60 -6.03 7.29
CA GLY A 108 3.23 -7.21 7.89
C GLY A 108 3.08 -7.26 9.42
N GLU A 109 3.72 -8.25 10.03
CA GLU A 109 3.69 -8.49 11.48
C GLU A 109 4.89 -7.88 12.22
N VAL A 110 5.91 -7.41 11.49
CA VAL A 110 7.15 -6.88 12.07
C VAL A 110 7.03 -5.37 12.26
N SER A 111 7.46 -4.86 13.42
CA SER A 111 7.43 -3.42 13.71
C SER A 111 8.42 -2.63 12.88
N THR A 112 8.12 -1.35 12.64
CA THR A 112 8.93 -0.43 11.82
C THR A 112 10.36 -0.31 12.35
N MET A 113 10.51 -0.26 13.68
CA MET A 113 11.80 -0.16 14.36
C MET A 113 12.72 -1.38 14.11
N VAL A 114 12.14 -2.56 13.90
CA VAL A 114 12.90 -3.79 13.62
C VAL A 114 13.07 -3.99 12.11
N LEU A 115 11.99 -3.84 11.36
CA LEU A 115 11.93 -4.18 9.94
C LEU A 115 12.84 -3.29 9.07
N VAL A 116 12.85 -1.98 9.32
CA VAL A 116 13.63 -1.02 8.53
C VAL A 116 15.12 -1.36 8.50
N PRO A 117 15.83 -1.45 9.63
CA PRO A 117 17.26 -1.79 9.63
C PRO A 117 17.52 -3.23 9.13
N GLU A 118 16.61 -4.18 9.39
CA GLU A 118 16.72 -5.55 8.88
C GLU A 118 16.72 -5.57 7.34
N VAL A 119 15.76 -4.88 6.72
CA VAL A 119 15.65 -4.81 5.26
C VAL A 119 16.87 -4.12 4.66
N ILE A 120 17.29 -2.98 5.20
CA ILE A 120 18.48 -2.26 4.72
C ILE A 120 19.71 -3.17 4.74
N LYS A 121 19.93 -3.90 5.84
CA LYS A 121 21.04 -4.84 5.96
C LYS A 121 20.94 -5.98 4.93
N ALA A 122 19.75 -6.49 4.69
CA ALA A 122 19.52 -7.63 3.80
C ALA A 122 19.73 -7.30 2.32
N ILE A 123 19.34 -6.11 1.88
CA ILE A 123 19.41 -5.72 0.46
C ILE A 123 20.78 -5.16 0.04
N LYS A 124 21.55 -4.63 1.01
CA LYS A 124 22.85 -3.98 0.76
C LYS A 124 23.85 -4.81 -0.05
N PRO A 125 23.98 -6.14 0.14
CA PRO A 125 24.87 -6.96 -0.70
C PRO A 125 24.39 -7.16 -2.14
N ILE A 126 23.12 -6.84 -2.43
CA ILE A 126 22.48 -7.08 -3.73
C ILE A 126 22.50 -5.81 -4.58
N ARG A 127 21.94 -4.71 -4.04
CA ARG A 127 21.88 -3.42 -4.70
C ARG A 127 21.60 -2.32 -3.68
N ASP A 128 22.18 -1.15 -3.89
CA ASP A 128 21.89 0.04 -3.10
C ASP A 128 20.54 0.62 -3.54
N VAL A 129 19.47 0.23 -2.84
CA VAL A 129 18.10 0.66 -3.12
C VAL A 129 17.61 1.54 -1.96
N PRO A 130 17.19 2.79 -2.21
CA PRO A 130 16.69 3.68 -1.17
C PRO A 130 15.45 3.08 -0.48
N VAL A 131 15.46 3.15 0.85
CA VAL A 131 14.38 2.67 1.72
C VAL A 131 13.64 3.86 2.33
N LEU A 132 12.33 3.91 2.15
CA LEU A 132 11.41 4.79 2.86
C LEU A 132 10.76 4.01 3.99
N ALA A 133 10.88 4.48 5.23
CA ALA A 133 10.22 3.87 6.37
C ALA A 133 8.73 4.23 6.39
N ALA A 134 7.85 3.27 6.68
CA ALA A 134 6.41 3.47 6.77
C ALA A 134 5.83 2.74 7.99
N GLY A 135 4.86 3.36 8.65
CA GLY A 135 4.20 2.82 9.85
C GLY A 135 4.51 3.63 11.11
N GLY A 136 3.48 4.14 11.79
CA GLY A 136 3.62 4.88 13.04
C GLY A 136 4.32 6.25 12.97
N ILE A 137 4.57 6.81 11.78
CA ILE A 137 5.29 8.08 11.60
C ILE A 137 4.30 9.23 11.39
N MET A 138 4.21 10.11 12.38
CA MET A 138 3.31 11.28 12.41
C MET A 138 4.04 12.61 12.65
N THR A 139 5.27 12.57 13.17
CA THR A 139 6.03 13.76 13.58
C THR A 139 7.43 13.78 12.99
N GLY A 140 8.04 14.97 12.92
CA GLY A 140 9.42 15.13 12.44
C GLY A 140 10.45 14.34 13.27
N ARG A 141 10.22 14.14 14.58
CA ARG A 141 11.10 13.32 15.44
C ARG A 141 11.06 11.85 15.06
N GLN A 142 9.87 11.32 14.76
CA GLN A 142 9.73 9.93 14.28
C GLN A 142 10.39 9.74 12.92
N MET A 143 10.21 10.71 12.01
CA MET A 143 10.91 10.69 10.71
C MET A 143 12.44 10.73 10.90
N ALA A 144 12.94 11.59 11.78
CA ALA A 144 14.36 11.66 12.09
C ALA A 144 14.90 10.35 12.68
N ALA A 145 14.13 9.68 13.55
CA ALA A 145 14.49 8.36 14.08
C ALA A 145 14.59 7.30 12.96
N CYS A 146 13.65 7.30 12.00
CA CYS A 146 13.72 6.42 10.84
C CYS A 146 14.97 6.68 9.98
N MET A 147 15.31 7.95 9.76
CA MET A 147 16.53 8.31 9.02
C MET A 147 17.80 7.91 9.78
N ALA A 148 17.81 8.02 11.11
CA ALA A 148 18.91 7.56 11.95
C ALA A 148 19.11 6.03 11.89
N MET A 149 18.04 5.26 11.62
CA MET A 149 18.11 3.82 11.36
C MET A 149 18.61 3.47 9.94
N GLY A 150 18.86 4.47 9.10
CA GLY A 150 19.38 4.31 7.74
C GLY A 150 18.35 4.44 6.62
N ALA A 151 17.08 4.78 6.93
CA ALA A 151 16.11 5.08 5.89
C ALA A 151 16.47 6.39 5.15
N ALA A 152 16.20 6.44 3.85
CA ALA A 152 16.37 7.65 3.04
C ALA A 152 15.26 8.69 3.32
N GLY A 153 14.15 8.27 3.91
CA GLY A 153 13.02 9.12 4.25
C GLY A 153 11.87 8.33 4.86
N ALA A 154 10.67 8.92 4.87
CA ALA A 154 9.46 8.31 5.38
C ALA A 154 8.33 8.34 4.34
N TRP A 155 7.49 7.31 4.34
CA TRP A 155 6.23 7.22 3.62
C TRP A 155 5.10 7.23 4.66
N THR A 156 4.33 8.32 4.68
CA THR A 156 3.31 8.57 5.71
C THR A 156 1.90 8.50 5.11
N GLY A 157 0.94 8.03 5.90
CA GLY A 157 -0.45 7.87 5.50
C GLY A 157 -1.40 8.52 6.50
N SER A 158 -1.54 7.92 7.68
CA SER A 158 -2.50 8.33 8.71
C SER A 158 -2.41 9.81 9.12
N VAL A 159 -1.20 10.41 9.07
CA VAL A 159 -0.99 11.84 9.37
C VAL A 159 -1.79 12.76 8.44
N TRP A 160 -2.06 12.33 7.21
CA TRP A 160 -2.76 13.13 6.21
C TRP A 160 -4.28 13.04 6.33
N LEU A 161 -4.81 11.99 6.97
CA LEU A 161 -6.25 11.71 6.99
C LEU A 161 -7.07 12.70 7.84
N ALA A 162 -6.41 13.44 8.72
CA ALA A 162 -7.02 14.47 9.56
C ALA A 162 -6.77 15.91 9.05
N THR A 163 -6.17 16.07 7.87
CA THR A 163 -5.94 17.38 7.25
C THR A 163 -7.22 17.96 6.65
N VAL A 164 -7.24 19.27 6.38
CA VAL A 164 -8.42 19.95 5.84
C VAL A 164 -8.70 19.56 4.39
N GLU A 165 -7.65 19.22 3.64
CA GLU A 165 -7.69 18.78 2.25
C GLU A 165 -8.13 17.31 2.10
N SER A 166 -8.14 16.53 3.18
CA SER A 166 -8.57 15.14 3.16
C SER A 166 -10.09 15.04 2.90
N GLU A 167 -10.47 14.27 1.88
CA GLU A 167 -11.87 13.98 1.49
C GLU A 167 -12.55 12.95 2.42
N THR A 168 -11.99 12.70 3.60
CA THR A 168 -12.57 11.82 4.62
C THR A 168 -13.83 12.44 5.22
N SER A 169 -14.80 11.61 5.62
CA SER A 169 -16.01 12.10 6.28
C SER A 169 -15.68 12.74 7.63
N GLU A 170 -16.54 13.66 8.08
CA GLU A 170 -16.38 14.33 9.37
C GLU A 170 -16.30 13.33 10.53
N ILE A 171 -17.19 12.32 10.53
CA ILE A 171 -17.17 11.22 11.51
C ILE A 171 -15.84 10.46 11.48
N PHE A 172 -15.25 10.23 10.29
CA PHE A 172 -13.95 9.58 10.18
C PHE A 172 -12.86 10.46 10.81
N ARG A 173 -12.87 11.76 10.51
CA ARG A 173 -11.91 12.72 11.04
C ARG A 173 -12.00 12.83 12.56
N GLU A 174 -13.20 12.93 13.12
CA GLU A 174 -13.45 12.95 14.56
C GLU A 174 -12.88 11.72 15.26
N LYS A 175 -13.08 10.52 14.68
CA LYS A 175 -12.53 9.28 15.22
C LYS A 175 -11.01 9.18 15.15
N MET A 176 -10.37 9.90 14.23
CA MET A 176 -8.91 9.91 14.10
C MET A 176 -8.23 10.84 15.12
N ILE A 177 -8.95 11.85 15.64
CA ILE A 177 -8.42 12.87 16.55
C ILE A 177 -8.86 12.71 18.01
N ALA A 178 -9.89 11.89 18.27
CA ALA A 178 -10.39 11.56 19.61
C ALA A 178 -9.43 10.65 20.39
#